data_AF-B7KUC0-F1
#
_entry.id   AF-B7KUC0-F1
#
_cell.length_a   1.000
_cell.length_b   1.000
_cell.length_c   1.000
_cell.angle_alpha   90.00
_cell.angle_beta   90.00
_cell.angle_gamma   90.00
#
_symmetry.space_group_name_H-M   'P 1'
#
loop_
_entity.id
_entity.type
_entity.pdbx_description
1 polymer ?
#
loop_
_entity_poly.entity_id
_entity_poly.type
_entity_poly.pdbx_seq_one_letter_code
_entity_poly.pdbx_strand_id
1 'polypeptide(L)'
;MMDVVQERRPDTPIAVRFGAKPGDHEKITVNLGFVDLGHVDLLVSEGVYANRSDFIRTAVRNQIERHADITRQSVARKPIEVGLRRYGRAELEAAQAAGTRLDIRVLGLAVIADDVPADLASAAIASIEVLGSLQASPAVKRVLADRLP
;
A
#
# COMPACT_ATOMS: atom_id res chain seq x y z
N MET A 1 -38.06 11.56 25.51
CA MET A 1 -36.95 11.86 26.44
C MET A 1 -36.16 10.56 26.55
N MET A 2 -34.84 10.63 26.31
CA MET A 2 -33.82 9.57 26.43
C MET A 2 -33.87 8.48 25.33
N ASP A 3 -32.78 8.04 24.69
CA ASP A 3 -31.42 8.54 24.47
C ASP A 3 -30.91 7.63 23.34
N VAL A 4 -30.62 8.19 22.16
CA VAL A 4 -30.00 7.43 21.08
C VAL A 4 -28.52 7.34 21.43
N VAL A 5 -28.12 6.21 22.00
CA VAL A 5 -26.72 5.85 22.23
C VAL A 5 -26.05 5.72 20.87
N GLN A 6 -25.45 6.81 20.41
CA GLN A 6 -24.59 6.85 19.25
C GLN A 6 -23.23 6.30 19.69
N GLU A 7 -23.01 5.02 19.44
CA GLU A 7 -21.73 4.34 19.65
C GLU A 7 -20.68 5.01 18.76
N ARG A 8 -19.88 5.89 19.37
CA ARG A 8 -18.73 6.53 18.73
C ARG A 8 -17.71 5.45 18.40
N ARG A 9 -17.57 5.14 17.11
CA ARG A 9 -16.45 4.35 16.61
C ARG A 9 -15.15 5.10 16.92
N PRO A 10 -14.10 4.43 17.43
CA PRO A 10 -12.88 5.12 17.80
C PRO A 10 -12.15 5.59 16.54
N ASP A 11 -11.86 6.89 16.48
CA ASP A 11 -10.88 7.50 15.58
C ASP A 11 -9.50 6.90 15.91
N THR A 12 -9.22 5.72 15.37
CA THR A 12 -7.92 5.10 15.54
C THR A 12 -6.96 5.85 14.62
N PRO A 13 -5.94 6.55 15.15
CA PRO A 13 -4.90 7.11 14.31
C PRO A 13 -4.29 5.96 13.51
N ILE A 14 -4.06 6.17 12.21
CA ILE A 14 -3.38 5.20 11.35
C ILE A 14 -1.97 5.04 11.89
N ALA A 15 -1.79 4.12 12.83
CA ALA A 15 -0.50 3.79 13.40
C ALA A 15 0.25 2.93 12.37
N VAL A 16 0.96 3.60 11.47
CA VAL A 16 1.80 2.92 10.49
C VAL A 16 3.00 2.32 11.24
N ARG A 17 2.92 1.02 11.53
CA ARG A 17 4.04 0.25 12.10
C ARG A 17 5.06 -0.01 10.99
N PHE A 18 6.14 0.78 10.96
CA PHE A 18 7.29 0.53 10.08
C PHE A 18 8.31 -0.38 10.78
N GLY A 19 8.06 -1.69 10.79
CA GLY A 19 9.06 -2.70 11.13
C GLY A 19 9.32 -3.57 9.91
N ALA A 20 10.34 -3.23 9.11
CA ALA A 20 10.58 -3.85 7.81
C ALA A 20 11.82 -4.76 7.83
N LYS A 21 11.66 -6.02 7.45
CA LYS A 21 12.76 -6.97 7.18
C LYS A 21 13.35 -6.69 5.78
N PRO A 22 14.57 -7.14 5.47
CA PRO A 22 15.10 -7.07 4.10
C PRO A 22 14.14 -7.77 3.12
N GLY A 23 13.50 -6.99 2.24
CA GLY A 23 12.41 -7.45 1.36
C GLY A 23 11.12 -6.60 1.43
N ASP A 24 10.97 -5.77 2.45
CA ASP A 24 9.77 -4.92 2.66
C ASP A 24 9.88 -3.52 1.99
N HIS A 25 10.85 -3.32 1.08
CA HIS A 25 11.09 -2.03 0.42
C HIS A 25 11.10 -2.17 -1.10
N GLU A 26 10.31 -1.32 -1.76
CA GLU A 26 10.32 -1.18 -3.22
C GLU A 26 11.42 -0.21 -3.63
N LYS A 27 12.23 -0.57 -4.63
CA LYS A 27 13.28 0.32 -5.15
C LYS A 27 12.64 1.30 -6.14
N ILE A 28 12.81 2.58 -5.89
CA ILE A 28 12.47 3.65 -6.83
C ILE A 28 13.74 4.21 -7.48
N THR A 29 13.66 4.55 -8.76
CA THR A 29 14.72 5.27 -9.49
C THR A 29 14.17 6.64 -9.84
N VAL A 30 14.86 7.70 -9.41
CA VAL A 30 14.44 9.09 -9.62
C VAL A 30 15.63 9.93 -10.07
N ASN A 31 15.37 10.94 -10.89
CA ASN A 31 16.37 11.96 -11.23
C ASN A 31 16.30 13.09 -10.20
N LEU A 32 17.47 13.59 -9.78
CA LEU A 32 17.59 14.74 -8.89
C LEU A 32 18.44 15.83 -9.58
N GLY A 33 18.13 17.09 -9.31
CA GLY A 33 18.95 18.20 -9.78
C GLY A 33 20.34 18.16 -9.12
N PHE A 34 21.37 18.65 -9.82
CA PHE A 34 22.76 18.62 -9.31
C PHE A 34 22.91 19.36 -7.97
N VAL A 35 22.21 20.49 -7.81
CA VAL A 35 22.25 21.28 -6.57
C VAL A 35 21.58 20.53 -5.42
N ASP A 36 20.42 19.92 -5.65
CA ASP A 36 19.71 19.13 -4.63
C ASP A 36 20.54 17.92 -4.21
N LEU A 37 21.13 17.20 -5.17
CA LEU A 37 22.05 16.10 -4.88
C LEU A 37 23.24 16.56 -4.02
N GLY A 38 23.82 17.73 -4.32
CA GLY A 38 24.89 18.32 -3.52
C GLY A 38 24.47 18.63 -2.08
N HIS A 39 23.25 19.16 -1.86
CA HIS A 39 22.73 19.36 -0.51
C HIS A 39 22.52 18.05 0.24
N VAL A 40 22.01 17.00 -0.43
CA VAL A 40 21.88 15.67 0.19
C VAL A 40 23.24 15.15 0.60
N ASP A 41 24.25 15.27 -0.26
CA ASP A 41 25.60 14.81 0.02
C ASP A 41 26.25 15.55 1.19
N LEU A 42 26.06 16.86 1.28
CA LEU A 42 26.54 17.67 2.41
C LEU A 42 25.90 17.23 3.72
N LEU A 43 24.58 16.99 3.74
CA LEU A 43 23.89 16.54 4.95
C LEU A 43 24.36 15.14 5.40
N VAL A 44 24.72 14.28 4.45
CA VAL A 44 25.31 12.98 4.76
C VAL A 44 26.75 13.13 5.27
N SER A 45 27.56 14.01 4.67
CA SER A 45 28.95 14.22 5.11
C SER A 45 29.06 14.84 6.50
N GLU A 46 28.12 15.72 6.87
CA GLU A 46 28.01 16.31 8.21
C GLU A 46 27.41 15.33 9.24
N GLY A 47 27.04 14.11 8.82
CA GLY A 47 26.52 13.07 9.72
C GLY A 47 25.08 13.28 10.18
N VAL A 48 24.33 14.22 9.56
CA VAL A 48 22.91 14.43 9.86
C VAL A 48 22.07 13.21 9.43
N TYR A 49 22.47 12.55 8.34
CA TYR A 49 21.87 11.30 7.87
C TYR A 49 22.95 10.25 7.59
N ALA A 50 22.60 8.97 7.82
CA ALA A 50 23.56 7.88 7.64
C ALA A 50 23.97 7.63 6.18
N ASN A 51 23.06 7.89 5.22
CA ASN A 51 23.30 7.78 3.78
C ASN A 51 22.20 8.50 2.97
N ARG A 52 22.41 8.63 1.66
CA ARG A 52 21.43 9.24 0.73
C ARG A 52 20.05 8.60 0.80
N SER A 53 19.98 7.27 0.87
CA SER A 53 18.69 6.55 0.92
C SER A 53 17.93 6.84 2.22
N ASP A 54 18.63 7.01 3.33
CA ASP A 54 18.05 7.38 4.62
C ASP A 54 17.46 8.80 4.59
N PHE A 55 18.20 9.76 4.03
CA PHE A 55 17.68 11.11 3.76
C PHE A 55 16.40 11.07 2.93
N ILE A 56 16.42 10.38 1.78
CA ILE A 56 15.27 10.31 0.86
C ILE A 56 14.07 9.66 1.54
N ARG A 57 14.26 8.56 2.28
CA ARG A 57 13.19 7.89 3.02
C ARG A 57 12.57 8.82 4.06
N THR A 58 13.39 9.57 4.78
CA THR A 58 12.94 10.53 5.80
C THR A 58 12.20 11.71 5.17
N ALA A 59 12.74 12.28 4.09
CA ALA A 59 12.09 13.36 3.35
C ALA A 59 10.70 12.96 2.84
N VAL A 60 10.57 11.76 2.27
CA VAL A 60 9.27 11.22 1.80
C VAL A 60 8.29 11.10 2.96
N ARG A 61 8.70 10.54 4.11
CA ARG A 61 7.83 10.43 5.30
C ARG A 61 7.35 11.79 5.79
N ASN A 62 8.25 12.76 5.86
CA ASN A 62 7.92 14.13 6.30
C ASN A 62 6.92 14.80 5.34
N GLN A 63 7.07 14.62 4.02
CA GLN A 63 6.11 15.16 3.06
C GLN A 63 4.74 14.46 3.15
N ILE A 64 4.70 13.13 3.33
CA ILE A 64 3.44 12.41 3.53
C ILE A 64 2.71 12.92 4.77
N GLU A 65 3.43 13.08 5.88
CA GLU A 65 2.85 13.60 7.13
C GLU A 65 2.31 15.02 6.95
N ARG A 66 3.06 15.90 6.27
CA ARG A 66 2.64 17.27 5.95
C ARG A 66 1.35 17.32 5.14
N HIS A 67 1.06 16.30 4.34
CA HIS A 67 -0.13 16.20 3.50
C HIS A 67 -1.17 15.20 4.03
N ALA A 68 -1.07 14.78 5.30
CA ALA A 68 -1.88 13.71 5.88
C ALA A 68 -3.40 13.95 5.76
N ASP A 69 -3.86 15.20 5.82
CA ASP A 69 -5.29 15.53 5.72
C ASP A 69 -5.86 15.21 4.32
N ILE A 70 -5.08 15.47 3.26
CA ILE A 70 -5.47 15.15 1.88
C ILE A 70 -5.58 13.63 1.71
N THR A 71 -4.62 12.88 2.27
CA THR A 71 -4.64 11.41 2.26
C THR A 71 -5.84 10.88 3.04
N ARG A 72 -6.12 11.43 4.24
CA ARG A 72 -7.24 11.01 5.10
C ARG A 72 -8.60 11.24 4.42
N GLN A 73 -8.81 12.41 3.82
CA GLN A 73 -10.04 12.70 3.06
C GLN A 73 -10.21 11.78 1.85
N SER A 74 -9.11 11.35 1.24
CA SER A 74 -9.16 10.43 0.09
C SER A 74 -9.51 9.00 0.51
N VAL A 75 -8.96 8.53 1.62
CA VAL A 75 -9.31 7.22 2.23
C VAL A 75 -10.76 7.21 2.77
N ALA A 76 -11.27 8.34 3.27
CA ALA A 76 -12.66 8.41 3.75
C ALA A 76 -13.70 8.32 2.62
N ARG A 77 -13.36 8.78 1.41
CA ARG A 77 -14.27 8.76 0.25
C ARG A 77 -14.42 7.38 -0.38
N LYS A 78 -13.39 6.54 -0.28
CA LYS A 78 -13.34 5.20 -0.85
C LYS A 78 -12.60 4.31 0.14
N PRO A 79 -13.24 3.28 0.73
CA PRO A 79 -12.56 2.41 1.67
C PRO A 79 -11.32 1.81 1.00
N ILE A 80 -10.16 2.12 1.56
CA ILE A 80 -8.83 1.67 1.13
C ILE A 80 -8.21 0.97 2.33
N GLU A 81 -7.74 -0.25 2.14
CA GLU A 81 -6.93 -0.95 3.13
C GLU A 81 -5.50 -0.41 3.09
N VAL A 82 -5.01 0.13 4.21
CA VAL A 82 -3.66 0.68 4.31
C VAL A 82 -2.70 -0.38 4.87
N GLY A 83 -1.59 -0.63 4.18
CA GLY A 83 -0.50 -1.49 4.65
C GLY A 83 -0.15 -2.62 3.68
N LEU A 84 0.26 -3.76 4.25
CA LEU A 84 0.62 -4.97 3.51
C LEU A 84 -0.56 -5.95 3.57
N ARG A 85 -1.14 -6.29 2.42
CA ARG A 85 -2.26 -7.24 2.30
C ARG A 85 -1.83 -8.44 1.48
N ARG A 86 -2.01 -9.63 2.03
CA ARG A 86 -1.72 -10.90 1.34
C ARG A 86 -3.02 -11.67 1.14
N TYR A 87 -3.30 -12.02 -0.11
CA TYR A 87 -4.42 -12.85 -0.53
C TYR A 87 -3.91 -14.25 -0.86
N GLY A 88 -4.40 -15.24 -0.12
CA GLY A 88 -4.04 -16.65 -0.29
C GLY A 88 -5.07 -17.44 -1.07
N ARG A 89 -4.70 -18.65 -1.52
CA ARG A 89 -5.61 -19.56 -2.23
C ARG A 89 -6.90 -19.81 -1.45
N ALA A 90 -6.80 -20.17 -0.17
CA ALA A 90 -7.96 -20.50 0.67
C ALA A 90 -8.96 -19.34 0.80
N GLU A 91 -8.47 -18.10 0.87
CA GLU A 91 -9.32 -16.91 0.95
C GLU A 91 -10.08 -16.67 -0.36
N LEU A 92 -9.41 -16.84 -1.51
CA LEU A 92 -10.04 -16.69 -2.82
C LEU A 92 -11.01 -17.83 -3.13
N GLU A 93 -10.70 -19.07 -2.73
CA GLU A 93 -11.61 -20.21 -2.83
C GLU A 93 -12.86 -20.00 -1.98
N ALA A 94 -12.71 -19.47 -0.75
CA ALA A 94 -13.84 -19.15 0.10
C ALA A 94 -14.73 -18.06 -0.51
N ALA A 95 -14.14 -17.01 -1.09
CA ALA A 95 -14.88 -15.97 -1.81
C ALA A 95 -15.65 -16.56 -2.99
N GLN A 96 -15.00 -17.40 -3.80
CA GLN A 96 -15.64 -18.08 -4.94
C GLN A 96 -16.78 -19.00 -4.50
N ALA A 97 -16.58 -19.80 -3.45
CA ALA A 97 -17.59 -20.70 -2.90
C ALA A 97 -18.79 -19.94 -2.32
N ALA A 98 -18.56 -18.76 -1.75
CA ALA A 98 -19.60 -17.85 -1.30
C ALA A 98 -20.28 -17.07 -2.44
N GLY A 99 -19.89 -17.31 -3.71
CA GLY A 99 -20.41 -16.56 -4.86
C GLY A 99 -20.09 -15.07 -4.82
N THR A 100 -19.13 -14.66 -3.99
CA THR A 100 -18.76 -13.26 -3.78
C THR A 100 -17.46 -12.96 -4.52
N ARG A 101 -17.35 -11.76 -5.07
CA ARG A 101 -16.10 -11.28 -5.68
C ARG A 101 -15.50 -10.17 -4.82
N LEU A 102 -14.18 -10.21 -4.66
CA LEU A 102 -13.42 -9.26 -3.86
C LEU A 102 -13.14 -7.99 -4.66
N ASP A 103 -13.49 -6.84 -4.09
CA ASP A 103 -13.00 -5.54 -4.54
C ASP A 103 -11.76 -5.18 -3.73
N ILE A 104 -10.59 -5.35 -4.33
CA ILE A 104 -9.31 -5.16 -3.66
C ILE A 104 -8.87 -3.71 -3.86
N ARG A 105 -8.77 -2.94 -2.78
CA ARG A 105 -8.21 -1.59 -2.81
C ARG A 105 -7.18 -1.40 -1.71
N VAL A 106 -5.91 -1.28 -2.09
CA VAL A 106 -4.79 -1.25 -1.15
C VAL A 106 -3.91 -0.03 -1.36
N LEU A 107 -3.55 0.66 -0.27
CA LEU A 107 -2.47 1.65 -0.24
C LEU A 107 -1.28 1.04 0.50
N GLY A 108 -0.21 0.77 -0.25
CA GLY A 108 0.95 0.00 0.22
C GLY A 108 1.28 -1.17 -0.70
N LEU A 109 1.21 -2.39 -0.19
CA LEU A 109 1.55 -3.61 -0.93
C LEU A 109 0.37 -4.58 -0.93
N ALA A 110 -0.05 -5.01 -2.12
CA ALA A 110 -0.90 -6.16 -2.29
C ALA A 110 -0.05 -7.35 -2.78
N VAL A 111 -0.16 -8.49 -2.11
CA VAL A 111 0.48 -9.75 -2.48
C VAL A 111 -0.59 -10.78 -2.78
N ILE A 112 -0.64 -11.29 -4.00
CA ILE A 112 -1.38 -12.51 -4.31
C ILE A 112 -0.39 -13.66 -4.26
N ALA A 113 -0.66 -14.66 -3.41
CA ALA A 113 0.27 -15.75 -3.17
C ALA A 113 0.59 -16.53 -4.46
N ASP A 114 1.84 -16.99 -4.59
CA ASP A 114 2.33 -17.63 -5.82
C ASP A 114 1.61 -18.94 -6.17
N ASP A 115 0.99 -19.57 -5.18
CA ASP A 115 0.21 -20.79 -5.34
C ASP A 115 -1.21 -20.51 -5.88
N VAL A 116 -1.65 -19.26 -5.96
CA VAL A 116 -2.98 -18.91 -6.51
C VAL A 116 -3.02 -19.17 -8.03
N PRO A 117 -3.91 -20.06 -8.51
CA PRO A 117 -4.13 -20.24 -9.94
C PRO A 117 -4.76 -19.00 -10.57
N ALA A 118 -4.39 -18.69 -11.82
CA ALA A 118 -4.91 -17.52 -12.54
C ALA A 118 -6.44 -17.55 -12.69
N ASP A 119 -7.02 -18.73 -12.96
CA ASP A 119 -8.47 -18.87 -13.11
C ASP A 119 -9.22 -18.60 -11.80
N LEU A 120 -8.66 -19.01 -10.67
CA LEU A 120 -9.21 -18.71 -9.34
C LEU A 120 -9.18 -17.21 -9.06
N ALA A 121 -8.04 -16.54 -9.31
CA ALA A 121 -7.93 -15.10 -9.15
C ALA A 121 -8.93 -14.36 -10.05
N SER A 122 -9.10 -14.80 -11.29
CA SER A 122 -10.06 -14.22 -12.23
C SER A 122 -11.51 -14.44 -11.80
N ALA A 123 -11.84 -15.59 -11.20
CA ALA A 123 -13.20 -15.85 -10.71
C ALA A 123 -13.53 -15.06 -9.45
N ALA A 124 -12.56 -14.90 -8.54
CA ALA A 124 -12.76 -14.38 -7.19
C ALA A 124 -12.54 -12.87 -7.04
N ILE A 125 -11.80 -12.20 -7.93
CA ILE A 125 -11.46 -10.76 -7.77
C ILE A 125 -12.30 -9.91 -8.73
N ALA A 126 -13.20 -9.07 -8.26
CA ALA A 126 -13.99 -8.18 -9.12
C ALA A 126 -13.16 -7.02 -9.68
N SER A 127 -12.43 -6.33 -8.80
CA SER A 127 -11.60 -5.17 -9.13
C SER A 127 -10.33 -5.16 -8.29
N ILE A 128 -9.26 -4.56 -8.82
CA ILE A 128 -8.01 -4.41 -8.09
C ILE A 128 -7.39 -3.03 -8.34
N GLU A 129 -7.26 -2.24 -7.27
CA GLU A 129 -6.64 -0.92 -7.28
C GLU A 129 -5.56 -0.88 -6.20
N VAL A 130 -4.30 -0.77 -6.63
CA VAL A 130 -3.15 -0.78 -5.71
C VAL A 130 -2.36 0.51 -5.86
N LEU A 131 -2.44 1.36 -4.84
CA LEU A 131 -1.62 2.56 -4.69
C LEU A 131 -0.31 2.16 -4.00
N GLY A 132 0.64 1.68 -4.81
CA GLY A 132 1.93 1.18 -4.35
C GLY A 132 2.43 0.06 -5.23
N SER A 133 2.64 -1.14 -4.67
CA SER A 133 3.19 -2.29 -5.39
C SER A 133 2.23 -3.49 -5.37
N LEU A 134 2.13 -4.19 -6.50
CA LEU A 134 1.40 -5.46 -6.64
C LEU A 134 2.37 -6.60 -6.95
N GLN A 135 2.48 -7.53 -6.00
CA GLN A 135 3.23 -8.77 -6.15
C GLN A 135 2.26 -9.92 -6.42
N ALA A 136 2.45 -10.58 -7.54
CA ALA A 136 1.64 -11.73 -7.97
C ALA A 136 2.40 -12.46 -9.08
N SER A 137 2.05 -13.72 -9.31
CA SER A 137 2.61 -14.49 -10.42
C SER A 137 2.28 -13.80 -11.77
N PRO A 138 3.14 -13.95 -12.81
CA PRO A 138 2.89 -13.35 -14.12
C PRO A 138 1.55 -13.79 -14.73
N ALA A 139 1.14 -15.04 -14.48
CA ALA A 139 -0.14 -15.55 -14.94
C ALA A 139 -1.32 -14.82 -14.28
N VAL A 140 -1.27 -14.57 -12.96
CA VAL A 140 -2.28 -13.81 -12.22
C VAL A 140 -2.31 -12.35 -12.67
N LYS A 141 -1.15 -11.69 -12.82
CA LYS A 141 -1.08 -10.31 -13.30
C LYS A 141 -1.74 -10.14 -14.67
N ARG A 142 -1.54 -11.11 -15.57
CA ARG A 142 -2.11 -11.09 -16.92
C ARG A 142 -3.64 -11.21 -16.92
N VAL A 143 -4.23 -12.08 -16.11
CA VAL A 143 -5.70 -12.21 -16.04
C VAL A 143 -6.38 -11.05 -15.31
N LEU A 144 -5.63 -10.34 -14.45
CA LEU A 144 -6.12 -9.15 -13.75
C LEU A 144 -5.83 -7.84 -14.52
N ALA A 145 -5.15 -7.91 -15.67
CA ALA A 145 -4.73 -6.72 -16.42
C ALA A 145 -5.93 -5.85 -16.83
N ASP A 146 -7.03 -6.46 -17.28
CA ASP A 146 -8.25 -5.76 -17.69
C ASP A 146 -9.06 -5.19 -16.51
N ARG A 147 -8.60 -5.41 -15.26
CA ARG A 147 -9.26 -4.98 -14.01
C ARG A 147 -8.44 -3.98 -13.21
N LEU A 148 -7.23 -3.67 -13.69
CA LEU A 148 -6.40 -2.59 -13.17
C LEU A 148 -6.90 -1.26 -13.76
N PRO A 149 -6.87 -0.16 -12.99
CA PRO A 149 -7.25 1.17 -13.47
C PRO A 149 -6.26 1.75 -14.50
#